data_AF-A0A4Q7GBF3-F1
#
_entry.id   AF-A0A4Q7GBF3-F1
#
_cell.length_a   1.000
_cell.length_b   1.000
_cell.length_c   1.000
_cell.angle_alpha   90.00
_cell.angle_beta   90.00
_cell.angle_gamma   90.00
#
_symmetry.space_group_name_H-M   'P 1'
#
loop_
_entity.id
_entity.type
_entity.pdbx_description
1 polymer ?
#
loop_
_entity_poly.entity_id
_entity_poly.type
_entity_poly.pdbx_seq_one_letter_code
_entity_poly.pdbx_strand_id
1 'polypeptide(L)' 'MRQLPQGPAGLPAVALRFLDFRPDRIVWGTNWPHPVRYETMSDDGDLVQAVHVWVEDRALIHRIFVENPETLYGFD' A
#
# COMPACT_ATOMS: atom_id res chain seq x y z
N MET A 1 17.99 -1.02 -13.58
CA MET A 1 16.77 -0.70 -12.80
C MET A 1 15.89 -1.93 -12.82
N ARG A 2 15.50 -2.48 -11.65
CA ARG A 2 14.62 -3.64 -11.57
C ARG A 2 13.20 -3.21 -11.96
N GLN A 3 12.54 -3.96 -12.82
CA GLN A 3 11.16 -3.67 -13.23
C GLN A 3 10.24 -4.00 -12.05
N LEU A 4 9.53 -3.01 -11.54
CA LEU A 4 8.59 -3.21 -10.44
C LEU A 4 7.43 -4.10 -10.89
N PRO A 5 6.95 -4.99 -10.01
CA PRO A 5 5.82 -5.84 -10.33
C PRO A 5 4.62 -4.95 -10.68
N GLN A 6 4.15 -5.10 -11.91
CA GLN A 6 2.89 -4.54 -12.32
C GLN A 6 1.83 -5.35 -11.57
N GLY A 7 1.26 -4.77 -10.51
CA GLY A 7 0.10 -5.37 -9.84
C GLY A 7 -0.99 -5.68 -10.87
N PRO A 8 -1.98 -6.53 -10.53
CA PRO A 8 -3.06 -6.86 -11.44
C PRO A 8 -3.66 -5.58 -12.04
N ALA A 9 -3.81 -5.54 -13.37
CA ALA A 9 -4.30 -4.35 -14.05
C ALA A 9 -5.62 -3.88 -13.40
N GLY A 10 -5.62 -2.66 -12.87
CA GLY A 10 -6.79 -2.03 -12.23
C GLY A 10 -6.80 -2.01 -10.70
N LEU A 11 -6.00 -2.82 -10.01
CA LEU A 11 -5.92 -2.81 -8.55
C LEU A 11 -5.41 -1.46 -7.99
N PRO A 12 -4.39 -0.81 -8.60
CA PRO A 12 -4.01 0.55 -8.26
C PRO A 12 -5.14 1.56 -8.52
N ALA A 13 -5.88 1.43 -9.62
CA ALA A 13 -6.94 2.39 -9.96
C ALA A 13 -8.08 2.39 -8.93
N VAL A 14 -8.49 1.22 -8.43
CA VAL A 14 -9.50 1.11 -7.38
C VAL A 14 -8.98 1.69 -6.06
N ALA A 15 -7.76 1.35 -5.66
CA ALA A 15 -7.15 1.89 -4.43
C ALA A 15 -7.03 3.42 -4.47
N LEU A 16 -6.59 3.98 -5.61
CA LEU A 16 -6.48 5.42 -5.82
C LEU A 16 -7.85 6.12 -5.75
N ARG A 17 -8.91 5.51 -6.27
CA ARG A 17 -10.28 6.08 -6.12
C ARG A 17 -10.74 6.15 -4.66
N PHE A 18 -10.41 5.17 -3.84
CA PHE A 18 -10.71 5.25 -2.41
C PHE A 18 -9.86 6.29 -1.71
N LEU A 19 -8.58 6.43 -2.09
CA LEU A 19 -7.69 7.45 -1.57
C LEU A 19 -8.19 8.86 -1.90
N ASP A 20 -8.71 9.10 -3.11
CA ASP A 20 -9.32 10.37 -3.52
C ASP A 20 -10.57 10.70 -2.67
N PHE A 21 -11.39 9.69 -2.36
CA PHE A 21 -12.68 9.90 -1.70
C PHE A 21 -12.57 9.99 -0.18
N ARG A 22 -11.75 9.15 0.44
CA ARG A 22 -11.58 9.03 1.90
C ARG A 22 -10.11 8.79 2.27
N PRO A 23 -9.24 9.80 2.10
CA PRO A 23 -7.83 9.67 2.45
C PRO A 23 -7.60 9.42 3.95
N ASP A 24 -8.60 9.68 4.80
CA ASP A 24 -8.61 9.42 6.25
C ASP A 24 -8.95 7.97 6.64
N ARG A 25 -9.21 7.07 5.68
CA ARG A 25 -9.72 5.71 5.94
C ARG A 25 -8.90 4.60 5.30
N ILE A 26 -7.69 4.90 4.83
CA ILE A 26 -6.82 3.93 4.14
C ILE A 26 -5.62 3.61 5.00
N VAL A 27 -5.38 2.32 5.21
CA VAL A 27 -4.14 1.78 5.80
C VAL A 27 -3.51 0.80 4.82
N TRP A 28 -2.21 0.58 4.93
CA TRP A 28 -1.48 -0.38 4.11
C TRP A 28 -0.83 -1.46 4.98
N GLY A 29 -0.76 -2.68 4.46
CA GLY A 29 -0.05 -3.79 5.09
C GLY A 29 0.54 -4.71 4.03
N THR A 30 1.68 -5.33 4.35
CA THR A 30 2.40 -6.24 3.44
C THR A 30 1.59 -7.48 3.11
N ASN A 31 0.73 -7.93 4.03
CA ASN A 31 0.14 -9.27 4.04
C ASN A 31 1.17 -10.41 4.19
N TRP A 32 2.39 -10.11 4.65
CA TRP A 32 3.37 -11.13 5.05
C TRP A 32 2.78 -12.05 6.14
N PRO A 33 2.98 -13.39 6.11
CA PRO A 33 3.87 -14.17 5.24
C PRO A 33 3.22 -14.63 3.91
N HIS A 34 2.25 -13.88 3.39
CA HIS A 34 1.53 -14.17 2.14
C HIS A 34 0.89 -15.56 2.13
N PRO A 35 0.02 -15.88 3.11
CA PRO A 35 -0.41 -17.25 3.40
C PRO A 35 -1.18 -17.94 2.27
N VAL A 36 -1.58 -17.22 1.23
CA VAL A 36 -2.29 -17.72 0.04
C VAL A 36 -1.46 -17.62 -1.26
N ARG A 37 -0.17 -17.30 -1.15
CA ARG A 37 0.77 -17.33 -2.29
C ARG A 37 1.76 -18.47 -2.08
N TYR A 38 1.55 -19.60 -2.74
CA TYR A 38 2.36 -20.80 -2.50
C TYR A 38 3.50 -20.99 -3.51
N GLU A 39 3.40 -20.38 -4.68
CA GLU A 39 4.32 -20.64 -5.80
C GLU A 39 5.47 -19.62 -5.91
N THR A 40 5.21 -18.36 -5.54
CA THR A 40 6.21 -17.29 -5.61
C THR A 40 5.97 -16.30 -4.49
N MET A 41 6.94 -16.21 -3.57
CA MET A 41 6.96 -15.16 -2.56
C MET A 41 7.25 -13.82 -3.23
N SER A 42 6.42 -12.83 -2.94
CA SER A 42 6.71 -11.46 -3.34
C SER A 42 7.84 -10.92 -2.47
N ASP A 43 8.71 -10.09 -3.06
CA ASP A 43 9.64 -9.27 -2.30
C ASP A 43 8.84 -8.14 -1.63
N ASP A 44 8.74 -8.14 -0.31
CA ASP A 44 7.99 -7.11 0.43
C ASP A 44 8.55 -5.70 0.18
N GLY A 45 9.83 -5.57 -0.15
CA GLY A 45 10.44 -4.29 -0.54
C GLY A 45 9.87 -3.74 -1.84
N ASP A 46 9.63 -4.61 -2.82
CA ASP A 46 8.97 -4.22 -4.08
C ASP A 46 7.50 -3.81 -3.84
N LEU A 47 6.81 -4.42 -2.87
CA LEU A 47 5.44 -4.04 -2.50
C LEU A 47 5.36 -2.64 -1.86
N VAL A 48 6.29 -2.32 -0.95
CA VAL A 48 6.39 -0.97 -0.36
C VAL A 48 6.74 0.05 -1.44
N GLN A 49 7.71 -0.27 -2.30
CA GLN A 49 8.13 0.62 -3.39
C GLN A 49 6.99 0.91 -4.37
N ALA A 50 6.10 -0.05 -4.63
CA ALA A 50 4.95 0.14 -5.50
C ALA A 50 4.01 1.25 -4.99
N VAL A 51 3.81 1.37 -3.67
CA VAL A 51 2.98 2.44 -3.09
C VAL A 51 3.55 3.82 -3.40
N HIS A 52 4.88 3.98 -3.32
CA HIS A 52 5.55 5.22 -3.68
C HIS A 52 5.52 5.56 -5.18
N VAL A 53 5.31 4.56 -6.04
CA VAL A 53 5.12 4.79 -7.47
C VAL A 53 3.68 5.18 -7.79
N TRP A 54 2.70 4.66 -7.05
CA TRP A 54 1.29 4.99 -7.28
C TRP A 54 0.85 6.30 -6.63
N VAL A 55 1.46 6.66 -5.49
CA VAL A 55 1.12 7.85 -4.70
C VAL A 55 2.35 8.74 -4.56
N GLU A 56 2.37 9.83 -5.32
CA GLU A 56 3.48 10.80 -5.32
C GLU A 56 3.37 11.83 -4.17
N ASP A 57 2.17 12.05 -3.64
CA ASP A 57 1.93 13.00 -2.55
C ASP A 57 2.45 12.47 -1.20
N ARG A 58 3.46 13.15 -0.67
CA ARG A 58 4.10 12.82 0.61
C ARG A 58 3.15 12.92 1.81
N ALA A 59 2.17 13.83 1.79
CA ALA A 59 1.19 13.94 2.86
C ALA A 59 0.22 12.75 2.84
N LEU A 60 -0.18 12.28 1.65
CA LEU A 60 -1.00 11.07 1.53
C LEU A 60 -0.24 9.82 1.96
N ILE A 61 1.04 9.70 1.59
CA ILE A 61 1.91 8.63 2.10
C ILE A 61 1.98 8.66 3.63
N HIS A 62 2.19 9.83 4.24
CA HIS A 62 2.22 9.97 5.70
C HIS A 62 0.92 9.50 6.35
N ARG A 63 -0.24 9.86 5.77
CA ARG A 63 -1.54 9.37 6.25
C ARG A 63 -1.67 7.86 6.18
N ILE A 64 -1.31 7.25 5.06
CA ILE A 64 -1.46 5.80 4.83
C ILE A 64 -0.61 4.98 5.82
N PHE A 65 0.61 5.44 6.09
CA PHE A 65 1.59 4.66 6.87
C PHE A 65 1.71 5.07 8.35
N VAL A 66 1.25 6.26 8.73
CA VAL A 66 1.44 6.82 10.08
C VAL A 66 0.11 7.23 10.70
N GLU A 67 -0.51 8.30 10.21
CA GLU A 67 -1.67 8.92 10.89
C GLU A 67 -2.89 8.00 10.96
N ASN A 68 -3.24 7.33 9.84
CA ASN A 68 -4.43 6.49 9.80
C ASN A 68 -4.23 5.21 10.64
N PRO A 69 -3.11 4.46 10.55
CA PRO A 69 -2.85 3.35 11.46
C PRO A 69 -2.80 3.76 12.93
N GLU A 70 -2.18 4.88 13.28
CA GLU A 70 -2.14 5.38 14.66
C GLU A 70 -3.55 5.66 15.20
N THR A 71 -4.38 6.33 14.40
CA THR A 71 -5.79 6.60 14.74
C THR A 71 -6.61 5.32 14.88
N LEU A 72 -6.37 4.32 14.02
CA LEU A 72 -7.15 3.08 14.00
C LEU A 72 -6.75 2.11 15.11
N TYR A 73 -5.45 1.97 15.37
CA TYR A 73 -4.90 0.95 16.26
C TYR A 73 -4.48 1.48 17.63
N GLY A 74 -4.27 2.79 17.78
CA GLY A 74 -3.85 3.43 19.03
C GLY A 74 -2.43 3.02 19.42
N PHE A 75 -1.41 3.71 18.90
CA PHE A 75 0.00 3.38 19.15
C PHE A 75 0.58 3.99 20.44
N ASP A 76 -0.25 4.64 21.26
CA ASP A 76 0.10 5.25 22.54
C ASP A 76 0.22 4.22 23.69
#